data_AF-X1AFV8-F1
#
_entry.id   AF-X1AFV8-F1
#
_cell.length_a   1.000
_cell.length_b   1.000
_cell.length_c   1.000
_cell.angle_alpha   90.00
_cell.angle_beta   90.00
_cell.angle_gamma   90.00
#
_symmetry.space_group_name_H-M   'P 1'
#
loop_
_entity.id
_entity.type
_entity.pdbx_description
1 polymer ?
#
loop_
_entity_poly.entity_id
_entity_poly.type
_entity_poly.pdbx_seq_one_letter_code
_entity_poly.pdbx_strand_id
1 'polypeptide(L)'
;IIGLLCSTNVEDISTTDMLWASKIKEQDVKKIEFRKGDWPGKIGVKVKNGTQKELHHLSHKEGAFVFLTRLYPCNRCLYCIDASSEFADISVGDPWIKDEKGNYKYSGGWSVVIERTNKGKEVLSDIKSRNKLILKQIPENELFESNKTVLYTKKKTNSIRLDRAKKRGKIVPNYYIKLPNFTTKDLLIERFYSLTLIFRKSRFFQRLIVKILVSRPGLLLIYLKRIIKKLT
;
A
#
# COMPACT_ATOMS: atom_id res chain seq x y z
N ILE A 1 9.57 -11.81 17.16
CA ILE A 1 8.48 -10.98 16.61
C ILE A 1 8.69 -10.85 15.10
N ILE A 2 7.70 -11.26 14.31
CA ILE A 2 7.70 -11.08 12.86
C ILE A 2 6.75 -9.92 12.54
N GLY A 3 7.28 -8.85 11.94
CA GLY A 3 6.53 -7.66 11.56
C GLY A 3 6.29 -7.60 10.06
N LEU A 4 5.13 -7.06 9.64
CA LEU A 4 4.83 -6.89 8.23
C LEU A 4 5.17 -5.47 7.77
N LEU A 5 5.74 -5.33 6.57
CA LEU A 5 5.79 -4.04 5.90
C LEU A 5 4.35 -3.57 5.64
N CYS A 6 4.11 -2.28 5.87
CA CYS A 6 2.77 -1.72 5.79
C CYS A 6 2.79 -0.33 5.18
N SER A 7 2.00 -0.15 4.12
CA SER A 7 1.73 1.17 3.56
C SER A 7 0.57 1.85 4.27
N THR A 8 -0.65 1.35 4.06
CA THR A 8 -1.87 1.98 4.57
C THR A 8 -2.93 0.92 4.68
N ASN A 9 -3.61 0.86 5.81
CA ASN A 9 -4.82 0.06 5.92
C ASN A 9 -6.02 0.89 5.44
N VAL A 10 -7.03 0.22 4.91
CA VAL A 10 -8.24 0.86 4.38
C VAL A 10 -9.45 0.47 5.22
N GLU A 11 -10.38 1.40 5.35
CA GLU A 11 -11.65 1.17 6.04
C GLU A 11 -12.46 0.10 5.30
N ASP A 12 -13.24 -0.68 6.05
CA ASP A 12 -14.09 -1.76 5.56
C ASP A 12 -15.07 -1.32 4.46
N ILE A 13 -15.63 -0.11 4.61
CA ILE A 13 -16.56 0.54 3.68
C ILE A 13 -16.03 0.62 2.24
N SER A 14 -14.70 0.61 2.08
CA SER A 14 -14.05 0.59 0.78
C SER A 14 -14.45 -0.65 -0.04
N THR A 15 -14.67 -1.77 0.64
CA THR A 15 -15.08 -3.05 0.06
C THR A 15 -16.53 -2.99 -0.41
N THR A 16 -17.43 -2.48 0.44
CA THR A 16 -18.83 -2.24 0.11
C THR A 16 -18.98 -1.31 -1.10
N ASP A 17 -18.22 -0.21 -1.14
CA ASP A 17 -18.28 0.73 -2.27
C ASP A 17 -17.76 0.11 -3.58
N MET A 18 -16.77 -0.78 -3.53
CA MET A 18 -16.33 -1.56 -4.69
C MET A 18 -17.43 -2.52 -5.19
N LEU A 19 -18.06 -3.28 -4.29
CA LEU A 19 -19.16 -4.19 -4.64
C LEU A 19 -20.33 -3.42 -5.28
N TRP A 20 -20.71 -2.30 -4.67
CA TRP A 20 -21.75 -1.42 -5.20
C TRP A 20 -21.41 -0.92 -6.60
N ALA A 21 -20.17 -0.44 -6.82
CA ALA A 21 -19.72 0.03 -8.13
C ALA A 21 -19.72 -1.09 -9.18
N SER A 22 -19.45 -2.33 -8.77
CA SER A 22 -19.53 -3.52 -9.62
C SER A 22 -20.93 -4.12 -9.75
N LYS A 23 -21.97 -3.48 -9.19
CA LYS A 23 -23.38 -3.95 -9.19
C LYS A 23 -23.54 -5.34 -8.56
N ILE A 24 -22.83 -5.62 -7.47
CA ILE A 24 -22.90 -6.87 -6.71
C ILE A 24 -23.52 -6.57 -5.34
N LYS A 25 -24.56 -7.31 -4.96
CA LYS A 25 -25.17 -7.18 -3.64
C LYS A 25 -24.33 -7.93 -2.61
N GLU A 26 -24.13 -7.34 -1.44
CA GLU A 26 -23.31 -7.95 -0.37
C GLU A 26 -23.83 -9.32 0.07
N GLN A 27 -25.15 -9.48 0.16
CA GLN A 27 -25.80 -10.76 0.50
C GLN A 27 -25.47 -11.90 -0.48
N ASP A 28 -25.07 -11.59 -1.71
CA ASP A 28 -24.71 -12.56 -2.73
C ASP A 28 -23.22 -12.92 -2.68
N VAL A 29 -22.42 -12.23 -1.85
CA VAL A 29 -20.97 -12.47 -1.73
C VAL A 29 -20.71 -13.72 -0.89
N LYS A 30 -19.80 -14.57 -1.39
CA LYS A 30 -19.27 -15.74 -0.68
C LYS A 30 -17.85 -15.50 -0.16
N LYS A 31 -16.99 -14.84 -0.95
CA LYS A 31 -15.59 -14.54 -0.59
C LYS A 31 -15.09 -13.32 -1.35
N ILE A 32 -14.28 -12.49 -0.70
CA ILE A 32 -13.53 -11.40 -1.33
C ILE A 32 -12.04 -11.70 -1.20
N GLU A 33 -11.31 -11.49 -2.28
CA GLU A 33 -9.88 -11.77 -2.36
C GLU A 33 -9.17 -10.51 -2.84
N PHE A 34 -8.39 -9.89 -1.97
CA PHE A 34 -7.65 -8.65 -2.30
C PHE A 34 -6.43 -8.89 -3.20
N ARG A 35 -5.99 -10.15 -3.31
CA ARG A 35 -4.87 -10.60 -4.15
C ARG A 35 -5.20 -11.96 -4.75
N LYS A 36 -6.11 -11.97 -5.72
CA LYS A 36 -6.51 -13.15 -6.50
C LYS A 36 -5.53 -13.37 -7.66
N GLY A 37 -5.16 -14.64 -7.89
CA GLY A 37 -4.26 -15.05 -8.97
C GLY A 37 -2.78 -14.80 -8.66
N ASP A 38 -1.95 -14.81 -9.70
CA ASP A 38 -0.51 -14.60 -9.56
C ASP A 38 -0.18 -13.22 -9.01
N TRP A 39 0.86 -13.15 -8.18
CA TRP A 39 1.39 -11.90 -7.65
C TRP A 39 1.67 -10.90 -8.79
N PRO A 40 1.24 -9.63 -8.71
CA PRO A 40 0.69 -8.90 -7.55
C PRO A 40 -0.76 -9.22 -7.15
N GLY A 41 -1.49 -9.94 -8.01
CA GLY A 41 -2.89 -10.29 -7.89
C GLY A 41 -3.85 -9.15 -8.26
N LYS A 42 -5.13 -9.48 -8.36
CA LYS A 42 -6.23 -8.51 -8.50
C LYS A 42 -7.17 -8.56 -7.31
N ILE A 43 -7.98 -7.52 -7.12
CA ILE A 43 -9.09 -7.58 -6.17
C ILE A 43 -10.26 -8.28 -6.88
N GLY A 44 -10.76 -9.36 -6.30
CA GLY A 44 -11.85 -10.15 -6.87
C GLY A 44 -12.87 -10.60 -5.83
N VAL A 45 -14.01 -11.05 -6.32
CA VAL A 45 -15.12 -11.56 -5.52
C VAL A 45 -15.63 -12.87 -6.10
N LYS A 46 -15.94 -13.82 -5.22
CA LYS A 46 -16.70 -15.03 -5.50
C LYS A 46 -18.09 -14.85 -4.92
N VAL A 47 -19.11 -14.96 -5.75
CA VAL A 47 -20.52 -14.89 -5.31
C VAL A 47 -21.08 -16.30 -5.07
N LYS A 48 -22.19 -16.38 -4.33
CA LYS A 48 -22.80 -17.63 -3.86
C LYS A 48 -23.23 -18.55 -5.00
N ASN A 49 -23.65 -18.00 -6.14
CA ASN A 49 -23.98 -18.77 -7.35
C ASN A 49 -22.76 -19.34 -8.10
N GLY A 50 -21.54 -19.21 -7.54
CA GLY A 50 -20.31 -19.73 -8.12
C GLY A 50 -19.56 -18.77 -9.05
N THR A 51 -20.22 -17.70 -9.52
CA THR A 51 -19.59 -16.71 -10.40
C THR A 51 -18.41 -16.03 -9.71
N GLN A 52 -17.33 -15.78 -10.45
CA GLN A 52 -16.19 -15.01 -9.98
C GLN A 52 -16.02 -13.76 -10.83
N LYS A 53 -15.80 -12.61 -10.19
CA LYS A 53 -15.62 -11.33 -10.86
C LYS A 53 -14.41 -10.59 -10.30
N GLU A 54 -13.73 -9.82 -11.14
CA GLU A 54 -12.75 -8.84 -10.71
C GLU A 54 -13.48 -7.55 -10.30
N LEU A 55 -13.09 -6.96 -9.18
CA LEU A 55 -13.66 -5.70 -8.69
C LEU A 55 -12.93 -4.47 -9.26
N HIS A 56 -11.84 -4.68 -10.00
CA HIS A 56 -11.08 -3.63 -10.66
C HIS A 56 -10.31 -4.18 -11.87
N HIS A 57 -10.17 -3.36 -12.92
CA HIS A 57 -9.53 -3.77 -14.19
C HIS A 57 -8.01 -3.98 -14.10
N LEU A 58 -7.35 -3.31 -13.15
CA LEU A 58 -5.90 -3.41 -12.92
C LEU A 58 -5.57 -4.22 -11.68
N SER A 59 -4.31 -4.67 -11.60
CA SER A 59 -3.76 -5.35 -10.44
C SER A 59 -3.90 -4.55 -9.14
N HIS A 60 -3.81 -5.27 -8.01
CA HIS A 60 -3.82 -4.74 -6.66
C HIS A 60 -2.84 -3.56 -6.52
N LYS A 61 -1.59 -3.76 -6.97
CA LYS A 61 -0.51 -2.78 -6.84
C LYS A 61 -0.66 -1.58 -7.79
N GLU A 62 -1.15 -1.80 -9.00
CA GLU A 62 -1.08 -0.77 -10.06
C GLU A 62 -2.31 0.14 -10.11
N GLY A 63 -3.45 -0.31 -9.61
CA GLY A 63 -4.67 0.48 -9.63
C GLY A 63 -5.47 0.35 -8.36
N ALA A 64 -6.00 -0.86 -8.12
CA ALA A 64 -7.08 -1.09 -7.16
C ALA A 64 -6.75 -0.53 -5.77
N PHE A 65 -5.61 -0.92 -5.20
CA PHE A 65 -5.28 -0.53 -3.83
C PHE A 65 -4.78 0.92 -3.71
N VAL A 66 -4.21 1.48 -4.78
CA VAL A 66 -3.63 2.84 -4.77
C VAL A 66 -4.68 3.92 -4.55
N PHE A 67 -5.85 3.80 -5.18
CA PHE A 67 -6.93 4.77 -4.93
C PHE A 67 -7.69 4.47 -3.65
N LEU A 68 -7.85 3.20 -3.25
CA LEU A 68 -8.51 2.85 -2.00
C LEU A 68 -7.75 3.44 -0.80
N THR A 69 -6.42 3.31 -0.79
CA THR A 69 -5.56 3.94 0.22
C THR A 69 -5.57 5.48 0.18
N ARG A 70 -6.13 6.08 -0.87
CA ARG A 70 -6.34 7.53 -0.95
C ARG A 70 -7.71 7.98 -0.44
N LEU A 71 -8.75 7.25 -0.82
CA LEU A 71 -10.15 7.57 -0.55
C LEU A 71 -10.63 7.07 0.82
N TYR A 72 -10.15 5.90 1.24
CA TYR A 72 -10.59 5.19 2.44
C TYR A 72 -9.44 4.82 3.41
N PRO A 73 -8.35 5.58 3.56
CA PRO A 73 -7.32 5.17 4.51
C PRO A 73 -7.82 5.33 5.93
N CYS A 74 -7.51 4.36 6.78
CA CYS A 74 -7.76 4.49 8.20
C CYS A 74 -7.06 5.75 8.73
N ASN A 75 -7.76 6.55 9.54
CA ASN A 75 -7.26 7.87 9.94
C ASN A 75 -5.89 7.79 10.63
N ARG A 76 -5.65 6.77 11.48
CA ARG A 76 -4.36 6.55 12.13
C ARG A 76 -3.22 6.31 11.13
N CYS A 77 -3.48 5.67 9.99
CA CYS A 77 -2.46 5.39 8.98
C CYS A 77 -1.87 6.65 8.36
N LEU A 78 -2.60 7.77 8.34
CA LEU A 78 -2.12 9.07 7.86
C LEU A 78 -1.06 9.73 8.77
N TYR A 79 -0.93 9.23 9.99
CA TYR A 79 0.00 9.73 11.01
C TYR A 79 1.03 8.67 11.41
N CYS A 80 0.93 7.45 10.89
CA CYS A 80 1.89 6.38 11.13
C CYS A 80 3.19 6.68 10.39
N ILE A 81 4.33 6.58 11.08
CA ILE A 81 5.65 6.88 10.52
C ILE A 81 6.52 5.64 10.31
N ASP A 82 6.01 4.46 10.63
CA ASP A 82 6.67 3.18 10.41
C ASP A 82 6.09 2.50 9.16
N ALA A 83 6.98 2.17 8.22
CA ALA A 83 6.68 1.45 7.00
C ALA A 83 7.10 -0.02 7.06
N SER A 84 8.10 -0.34 7.88
CA SER A 84 8.91 -1.55 7.77
C SER A 84 8.94 -2.39 9.04
N SER A 85 8.03 -2.11 9.98
CA SER A 85 7.96 -2.77 11.29
C SER A 85 9.33 -2.70 11.96
N GLU A 86 9.80 -1.49 12.25
CA GLU A 86 11.20 -1.23 12.62
C GLU A 86 11.61 -1.84 13.95
N PHE A 87 10.64 -2.18 14.80
CA PHE A 87 10.82 -2.80 16.10
C PHE A 87 10.65 -4.33 16.11
N ALA A 88 10.45 -4.96 14.94
CA ALA A 88 10.37 -6.42 14.86
C ALA A 88 11.76 -7.07 14.95
N ASP A 89 11.82 -8.38 15.24
CA ASP A 89 13.07 -9.15 15.10
C ASP A 89 13.36 -9.45 13.63
N ILE A 90 12.29 -9.73 12.87
CA ILE A 90 12.29 -9.98 11.43
C ILE A 90 11.14 -9.17 10.81
N SER A 91 11.41 -8.40 9.76
CA SER A 91 10.35 -7.74 8.98
C SER A 91 10.18 -8.38 7.62
N VAL A 92 8.93 -8.58 7.19
CA VAL A 92 8.61 -9.27 5.93
C VAL A 92 7.65 -8.45 5.09
N GLY A 93 7.84 -8.43 3.78
CA GLY A 93 6.93 -7.74 2.86
C GLY A 93 7.10 -8.17 1.41
N ASP A 94 6.31 -7.57 0.54
CA ASP A 94 6.52 -7.71 -0.89
C ASP A 94 7.80 -6.98 -1.34
N PRO A 95 8.62 -7.59 -2.21
CA PRO A 95 9.88 -7.01 -2.64
C PRO A 95 9.65 -5.80 -3.54
N TRP A 96 8.65 -5.75 -4.41
CA TRP A 96 8.38 -4.60 -5.30
C TRP A 96 9.62 -4.03 -6.04
N ILE A 97 10.70 -4.79 -6.19
CA ILE A 97 11.94 -4.39 -6.88
C ILE A 97 11.76 -4.62 -8.36
N LYS A 98 12.15 -3.62 -9.16
CA LYS A 98 12.11 -3.68 -10.62
C LYS A 98 13.52 -3.70 -11.19
N ASP A 99 13.69 -4.39 -12.31
CA ASP A 99 14.89 -4.32 -13.13
C ASP A 99 14.94 -3.00 -13.93
N GLU A 100 16.02 -2.79 -14.67
CA GLU A 100 16.24 -1.61 -15.51
C GLU A 100 15.19 -1.46 -16.62
N LYS A 101 14.55 -2.57 -17.02
CA LYS A 101 13.46 -2.60 -18.01
C LYS A 101 12.09 -2.33 -17.38
N GLY A 102 12.02 -2.18 -16.06
CA GLY A 102 10.80 -1.92 -15.29
C GLY A 102 9.96 -3.14 -14.95
N ASN A 103 10.47 -4.35 -15.20
CA ASN A 103 9.84 -5.62 -14.84
C ASN A 103 10.15 -5.99 -13.39
N TYR A 104 9.26 -6.73 -12.73
CA TYR A 104 9.55 -7.16 -11.36
C TYR A 104 10.63 -8.23 -11.33
N LYS A 105 11.75 -7.93 -10.66
CA LYS A 105 12.93 -8.82 -10.56
C LYS A 105 12.64 -10.11 -9.80
N TYR A 106 11.74 -10.04 -8.82
CA TYR A 106 11.36 -11.15 -7.95
C TYR A 106 9.89 -11.52 -8.16
N SER A 107 9.51 -11.81 -9.40
CA SER A 107 8.21 -12.40 -9.73
C SER A 107 8.11 -13.84 -9.19
N GLY A 108 6.89 -14.33 -8.94
CA GLY A 108 6.69 -15.72 -8.49
C GLY A 108 6.55 -15.93 -6.97
N GLY A 109 6.21 -14.90 -6.20
CA GLY A 109 5.84 -15.06 -4.78
C GLY A 109 6.96 -14.91 -3.76
N TRP A 110 8.05 -14.24 -4.13
CA TRP A 110 9.10 -13.86 -3.18
C TRP A 110 8.62 -12.83 -2.16
N SER A 111 9.19 -12.89 -0.97
CA SER A 111 9.07 -11.85 0.05
C SER A 111 10.46 -11.25 0.33
N VAL A 112 10.51 -9.93 0.56
CA VAL A 112 11.69 -9.31 1.17
C VAL A 112 11.67 -9.59 2.67
N VAL A 113 12.82 -9.94 3.23
CA VAL A 113 13.01 -10.23 4.64
C VAL A 113 14.13 -9.32 5.16
N ILE A 114 13.88 -8.62 6.27
CA ILE A 114 14.83 -7.74 6.95
C ILE A 114 15.13 -8.35 8.32
N GLU A 115 16.37 -8.76 8.53
CA GLU A 115 16.90 -9.14 9.83
C GLU A 115 17.19 -7.88 10.65
N ARG A 116 16.72 -7.82 11.91
CA ARG A 116 16.88 -6.62 12.76
C ARG A 116 17.57 -6.86 14.08
N THR A 117 17.38 -8.03 14.69
CA THR A 117 17.90 -8.38 16.02
C THR A 117 18.66 -9.69 15.97
N ASN A 118 19.50 -9.94 16.99
CA ASN A 118 20.20 -11.22 17.15
C ASN A 118 19.23 -12.40 17.19
N LYS A 119 18.07 -12.24 17.85
CA LYS A 119 17.01 -13.24 17.86
C LYS A 119 16.46 -13.52 16.46
N GLY A 120 16.25 -12.47 15.65
CA GLY A 120 15.85 -12.62 14.26
C GLY A 120 16.89 -13.37 13.42
N LYS A 121 18.17 -13.05 13.62
CA LYS A 121 19.30 -13.72 12.98
C LYS A 121 19.38 -15.20 13.31
N GLU A 122 19.26 -15.55 14.58
CA GLU A 122 19.24 -16.95 15.04
C GLU A 122 18.11 -17.74 14.38
N VAL A 123 16.90 -17.17 14.35
CA VAL A 123 15.73 -17.79 13.71
C VAL A 123 15.94 -17.99 12.21
N LEU A 124 16.45 -16.98 11.49
CA LEU A 124 16.71 -17.10 10.06
C LEU A 124 17.82 -18.12 9.76
N SER A 125 18.84 -18.18 10.62
CA SER A 125 19.94 -19.15 10.51
C SER A 125 19.46 -20.58 10.74
N ASP A 126 18.63 -20.81 11.75
CA ASP A 126 18.01 -22.11 12.03
C ASP A 126 17.12 -22.56 10.86
N ILE A 127 16.24 -21.68 10.35
CA ILE A 127 15.39 -21.96 9.19
C ILE A 127 16.23 -22.32 7.95
N LYS A 128 17.32 -21.59 7.73
CA LYS A 128 18.26 -21.84 6.62
C LYS A 128 18.93 -23.21 6.78
N SER A 129 19.39 -23.56 7.99
CA SER A 129 20.04 -24.85 8.27
C SER A 129 19.10 -26.05 8.03
N ARG A 130 17.80 -25.86 8.23
CA ARG A 130 16.76 -26.89 8.02
C ARG A 130 16.23 -26.94 6.58
N ASN A 131 16.77 -26.13 5.66
CA ASN A 131 16.33 -26.00 4.28
C ASN A 131 14.81 -25.78 4.13
N LYS A 132 14.18 -25.07 5.09
CA LYS A 132 12.72 -24.82 5.07
C LYS A 132 12.32 -23.63 4.20
N LEU A 133 13.25 -22.70 3.94
CA LEU A 133 13.05 -21.55 3.05
C LEU A 133 14.27 -21.38 2.14
N ILE A 134 14.01 -20.89 0.92
CA ILE A 134 15.05 -20.40 0.03
C ILE A 134 15.31 -18.93 0.38
N LEU A 135 16.50 -18.63 0.89
CA LEU A 135 16.92 -17.27 1.21
C LEU A 135 17.99 -16.81 0.22
N LYS A 136 17.72 -15.71 -0.47
CA LYS A 136 18.68 -15.05 -1.37
C LYS A 136 18.99 -13.66 -0.83
N GLN A 137 20.26 -13.41 -0.55
CA GLN A 137 20.71 -12.07 -0.18
C GLN A 137 20.51 -11.11 -1.35
N ILE A 138 20.03 -9.90 -1.05
CA ILE A 138 19.86 -8.83 -2.02
C ILE A 138 20.78 -7.66 -1.66
N PRO A 139 21.24 -6.88 -2.65
CA PRO A 139 21.96 -5.64 -2.39
C PRO A 139 21.13 -4.65 -1.56
N GLU A 140 21.80 -3.88 -0.70
CA GLU A 140 21.14 -2.92 0.20
C GLU A 140 20.38 -1.82 -0.57
N ASN A 141 20.93 -1.35 -1.68
CA ASN A 141 20.25 -0.38 -2.55
C ASN A 141 18.91 -0.94 -3.09
N GLU A 142 18.83 -2.23 -3.43
CA GLU A 142 17.58 -2.86 -3.85
C GLU A 142 16.56 -2.92 -2.71
N LEU A 143 17.00 -3.13 -1.47
CA LEU A 143 16.13 -3.08 -0.30
C LEU A 143 15.51 -1.69 -0.11
N PHE A 144 16.25 -0.61 -0.35
CA PHE A 144 15.69 0.75 -0.28
C PHE A 144 14.74 1.04 -1.43
N GLU A 145 15.04 0.58 -2.65
CA GLU A 145 14.16 0.77 -3.81
C GLU A 145 12.84 0.00 -3.69
N SER A 146 12.87 -1.19 -3.08
CA SER A 146 11.71 -2.07 -2.82
C SER A 146 10.45 -1.30 -2.40
N ASN A 147 10.54 -0.49 -1.34
CA ASN A 147 9.39 0.20 -0.76
C ASN A 147 9.61 1.71 -0.65
N LYS A 148 10.47 2.29 -1.49
CA LYS A 148 10.91 3.70 -1.45
C LYS A 148 9.77 4.70 -1.28
N THR A 149 8.72 4.61 -2.10
CA THR A 149 7.57 5.53 -2.03
C THR A 149 6.82 5.42 -0.71
N VAL A 150 6.70 4.20 -0.17
CA VAL A 150 6.01 3.96 1.11
C VAL A 150 6.85 4.49 2.26
N LEU A 151 8.16 4.19 2.26
CA LEU A 151 9.14 4.70 3.22
C LEU A 151 9.12 6.23 3.25
N TYR A 152 9.21 6.87 2.09
CA TYR A 152 9.14 8.33 1.96
C TYR A 152 7.82 8.88 2.52
N THR A 153 6.68 8.27 2.17
CA THR A 153 5.37 8.72 2.66
C THR A 153 5.28 8.62 4.18
N LYS A 154 5.72 7.50 4.77
CA LYS A 154 5.68 7.27 6.22
C LYS A 154 6.64 8.18 6.97
N LYS A 155 7.91 8.26 6.52
CA LYS A 155 8.97 8.99 7.23
C LYS A 155 8.91 10.49 7.04
N LYS A 156 8.48 10.98 5.87
CA LYS A 156 8.44 12.42 5.57
C LYS A 156 7.02 12.96 5.51
N THR A 157 6.19 12.48 4.58
CA THR A 157 4.86 13.04 4.35
C THR A 157 3.97 12.96 5.61
N ASN A 158 3.95 11.83 6.30
CA ASN A 158 3.16 11.66 7.52
C ASN A 158 3.76 12.43 8.69
N SER A 159 5.08 12.55 8.78
CA SER A 159 5.77 13.36 9.79
C SER A 159 5.46 14.86 9.66
N ILE A 160 5.46 15.40 8.43
CA ILE A 160 5.03 16.79 8.17
C ILE A 160 3.58 16.98 8.58
N ARG A 161 2.71 16.02 8.25
CA ARG A 161 1.29 16.08 8.65
C ARG A 161 1.12 16.05 10.15
N LEU A 162 1.88 15.19 10.83
CA LEU A 162 1.89 15.03 12.28
C LEU A 162 2.30 16.35 12.96
N ASP A 163 3.44 16.92 12.57
CA ASP A 163 3.94 18.21 13.06
C ASP A 163 2.91 19.32 12.88
N ARG A 164 2.38 19.44 11.66
CA ARG A 164 1.38 20.44 11.31
C ARG A 164 0.08 20.27 12.09
N ALA A 165 -0.36 19.05 12.36
CA ALA A 165 -1.55 18.79 13.16
C ALA A 165 -1.29 19.12 14.64
N LYS A 166 -0.12 18.75 15.17
CA LYS A 166 0.33 19.11 16.52
C LYS A 166 0.36 20.63 16.71
N LYS A 167 0.96 21.38 15.77
CA LYS A 167 1.01 22.86 15.78
C LYS A 167 -0.36 23.54 15.74
N ARG A 168 -1.40 22.83 15.28
CA ARG A 168 -2.80 23.31 15.31
C ARG A 168 -3.57 22.85 16.56
N GLY A 169 -2.89 22.33 17.57
CA GLY A 169 -3.53 21.84 18.80
C GLY A 169 -4.32 20.54 18.64
N LYS A 170 -4.14 19.79 17.54
CA LYS A 170 -4.79 18.48 17.41
C LYS A 170 -4.07 17.43 18.26
N ILE A 171 -4.85 16.55 18.89
CA ILE A 171 -4.34 15.35 19.53
C ILE A 171 -3.77 14.43 18.46
N VAL A 172 -2.49 14.12 18.55
CA VAL A 172 -1.78 13.25 17.61
C VAL A 172 -0.86 12.28 18.35
N PRO A 173 -0.49 11.14 17.74
CA PRO A 173 0.45 10.21 18.36
C PRO A 173 1.80 10.87 18.67
N ASN A 174 2.33 10.61 19.87
CA ASN A 174 3.70 10.95 20.22
C ASN A 174 4.60 9.75 19.96
N TYR A 175 5.51 9.87 18.98
CA TYR A 175 6.46 8.80 18.65
C TYR A 175 7.78 8.92 19.42
N TYR A 176 7.95 9.93 20.27
CA TYR A 176 9.17 10.18 21.04
C TYR A 176 10.44 10.26 20.18
N ILE A 177 10.30 10.71 18.92
CA ILE A 177 11.42 10.93 18.01
C ILE A 177 11.53 12.41 17.65
N LYS A 178 12.76 12.83 17.36
CA LYS A 178 13.00 14.09 16.66
C LYS A 178 12.55 13.94 15.21
N LEU A 179 11.69 14.83 14.75
CA LEU A 179 11.26 14.83 13.35
C LEU A 179 12.44 15.22 12.45
N PRO A 180 12.55 14.64 11.25
CA PRO A 180 13.61 14.98 10.32
C PRO A 180 13.39 16.40 9.78
N ASN A 181 14.46 17.01 9.25
CA ASN A 181 14.34 18.26 8.51
C ASN A 181 13.55 18.04 7.21
N PHE A 182 12.73 19.03 6.85
CA PHE A 182 11.88 18.97 5.67
C PHE A 182 12.32 20.02 4.64
N THR A 183 12.41 19.61 3.38
CA THR A 183 12.64 20.54 2.27
C THR A 183 11.34 21.22 1.84
N THR A 184 11.42 22.33 1.11
CA THR A 184 10.25 22.97 0.48
C THR A 184 9.47 22.00 -0.41
N LYS A 185 10.19 21.15 -1.16
CA LYS A 185 9.61 20.08 -1.97
C LYS A 185 8.80 19.09 -1.12
N ASP A 186 9.33 18.65 0.02
CA ASP A 186 8.62 17.73 0.91
C ASP A 186 7.30 18.35 1.42
N LEU A 187 7.33 19.65 1.77
CA LEU A 187 6.15 20.39 2.21
C LEU A 187 5.09 20.51 1.10
N LEU A 188 5.50 20.82 -0.13
CA LEU A 188 4.60 20.90 -1.29
C LEU A 188 3.95 19.55 -1.59
N ILE A 189 4.73 18.46 -1.58
CA ILE A 189 4.23 17.10 -1.78
C ILE A 189 3.19 16.75 -0.71
N GLU A 190 3.44 17.07 0.56
CA GLU A 190 2.48 16.80 1.63
C GLU A 190 1.20 17.63 1.50
N ARG A 191 1.31 18.89 1.04
CA ARG A 191 0.15 19.76 0.79
C ARG A 191 -0.70 19.23 -0.35
N PHE A 192 -0.09 18.87 -1.47
CA PHE A 192 -0.79 18.23 -2.57
C PHE A 192 -1.46 16.92 -2.11
N TYR A 193 -0.74 16.08 -1.38
CA TYR A 193 -1.31 14.87 -0.78
C TYR A 193 -2.53 15.21 0.08
N SER A 194 -2.43 16.20 0.97
CA SER A 194 -3.52 16.62 1.86
C SER A 194 -4.75 17.14 1.11
N LEU A 195 -4.55 17.88 0.02
CA LEU A 195 -5.64 18.37 -0.82
C LEU A 195 -6.43 17.21 -1.40
N THR A 196 -5.75 16.18 -1.92
CA THR A 196 -6.45 14.99 -2.44
C THR A 196 -7.23 14.22 -1.37
N LEU A 197 -6.96 14.44 -0.08
CA LEU A 197 -7.73 13.82 1.00
C LEU A 197 -9.10 14.46 1.20
N ILE A 198 -9.41 15.61 0.60
CA ILE A 198 -10.70 16.30 0.74
C ILE A 198 -11.87 15.42 0.31
N PHE A 199 -11.67 14.60 -0.73
CA PHE A 199 -12.69 13.69 -1.25
C PHE A 199 -13.16 12.66 -0.23
N ARG A 200 -12.37 12.36 0.81
CA ARG A 200 -12.79 11.45 1.90
C ARG A 200 -13.97 11.99 2.71
N LYS A 201 -14.14 13.32 2.74
CA LYS A 201 -15.10 13.98 3.62
C LYS A 201 -16.54 13.84 3.11
N SER A 202 -16.73 13.27 1.92
CA SER A 202 -18.03 13.10 1.29
C SER A 202 -18.17 11.69 0.75
N ARG A 203 -19.18 10.97 1.27
CA ARG A 203 -19.57 9.63 0.79
C ARG A 203 -20.00 9.66 -0.67
N PHE A 204 -20.62 10.76 -1.12
CA PHE A 204 -20.99 10.96 -2.51
C PHE A 204 -19.77 10.98 -3.42
N PHE A 205 -18.75 11.81 -3.11
CA PHE A 205 -17.54 11.89 -3.93
C PHE A 205 -16.73 10.60 -3.89
N GLN A 206 -16.62 9.95 -2.73
CA GLN A 206 -16.00 8.63 -2.60
C GLN A 206 -16.62 7.61 -3.57
N ARG A 207 -17.95 7.46 -3.53
CA ARG A 207 -18.68 6.54 -4.42
C ARG A 207 -18.55 6.93 -5.89
N LEU A 208 -18.67 8.22 -6.21
CA LEU A 208 -18.51 8.70 -7.58
C LEU A 208 -17.13 8.35 -8.16
N ILE A 209 -16.06 8.61 -7.40
CA ILE A 209 -14.69 8.31 -7.83
C ILE A 209 -14.51 6.80 -8.00
N VAL A 210 -14.98 5.98 -7.05
CA VAL A 210 -14.89 4.50 -7.19
C VAL A 210 -15.64 4.02 -8.43
N LYS A 211 -16.86 4.52 -8.69
CA LYS A 211 -17.66 4.16 -9.86
C LYS A 211 -16.92 4.48 -11.16
N ILE A 212 -16.27 5.65 -11.23
CA ILE A 212 -15.46 6.05 -12.39
C ILE A 212 -14.25 5.10 -12.52
N LEU A 213 -13.51 4.85 -11.45
CA LEU A 213 -12.28 4.05 -11.51
C LEU A 213 -12.51 2.56 -11.84
N VAL A 214 -13.64 2.00 -11.42
CA VAL A 214 -14.04 0.63 -11.76
C VAL A 214 -14.64 0.54 -13.17
N SER A 215 -14.96 1.67 -13.82
CA SER A 215 -15.52 1.71 -15.17
C SER A 215 -14.46 1.65 -16.28
N ARG A 216 -14.89 1.28 -17.49
CA ARG A 216 -14.06 1.30 -18.71
C ARG A 216 -13.45 2.70 -19.00
N PRO A 217 -14.19 3.82 -18.92
CA PRO A 217 -13.59 5.15 -19.05
C PRO A 217 -12.50 5.44 -18.01
N GLY A 218 -12.67 4.98 -16.77
CA GLY A 218 -11.64 5.12 -15.73
C GLY A 218 -10.34 4.41 -16.09
N LEU A 219 -10.42 3.25 -16.75
CA LEU A 219 -9.25 2.54 -17.25
C LEU A 219 -8.46 3.38 -18.27
N LEU A 220 -9.13 4.10 -19.17
CA LEU A 220 -8.49 4.99 -20.14
C LEU A 220 -7.73 6.13 -19.45
N LEU A 221 -8.33 6.74 -18.42
CA LEU A 221 -7.67 7.78 -17.62
C LEU A 221 -6.40 7.25 -16.94
N ILE A 222 -6.44 6.03 -16.41
CA ILE A 222 -5.27 5.41 -15.79
C ILE A 222 -4.21 5.11 -16.85
N TYR A 223 -4.59 4.63 -18.04
CA TYR A 223 -3.65 4.37 -19.14
C TYR A 223 -2.97 5.66 -19.62
N LEU A 224 -3.73 6.73 -19.80
CA LEU A 224 -3.21 8.05 -20.15
C LEU A 224 -2.20 8.55 -19.11
N LYS A 225 -2.53 8.42 -17.82
CA LYS A 225 -1.62 8.76 -16.73
C LYS A 225 -0.31 7.94 -16.79
N ARG A 226 -0.38 6.66 -17.18
CA ARG A 226 0.82 5.81 -17.32
C ARG A 226 1.69 6.27 -18.48
N ILE A 227 1.10 6.67 -19.60
CA ILE A 227 1.83 7.23 -20.75
C ILE A 227 2.56 8.50 -20.32
N ILE A 228 1.85 9.45 -19.69
CA ILE A 228 2.44 10.71 -19.22
C ILE A 228 3.61 10.44 -18.26
N LYS A 229 3.45 9.51 -17.32
CA LYS A 229 4.51 9.12 -16.37
C LYS A 229 5.73 8.46 -17.04
N LYS A 230 5.60 7.85 -18.22
CA LYS A 230 6.75 7.31 -18.95
C LYS A 230 7.49 8.39 -19.74
N LEU A 231 6.81 9.48 -20.07
CA LEU A 231 7.35 10.62 -20.83
C LEU A 231 7.99 11.70 -19.93
N THR A 232 7.83 11.58 -18.61
CA THR A 232 8.35 12.51 -17.59
C THR A 232 9.28 11.79 -16.63
#